data_AF-A0A2V8PA41-F1
#
_entry.id   AF-A0A2V8PA41-F1
#
_cell.length_a   1.000
_cell.length_b   1.000
_cell.length_c   1.000
_cell.angle_alpha   90.00
_cell.angle_beta   90.00
_cell.angle_gamma   90.00
#
_symmetry.space_group_name_H-M   'P 1'
#
loop_
_entity.id
_entity.type
_entity.pdbx_description
1 polymer ?
#
loop_
_entity_poly.entity_id
_entity_poly.type
_entity_poly.pdbx_seq_one_letter_code
_entity_poly.pdbx_strand_id
1 'polypeptide(L)'
;VPTAAERNGDFSNSRDTSGNLIVVRDANNCLGKGTGTPFTGNVIPQQCWYGQGQPILNLYPLPNIAVSNNAFNYTSQVSSSLPRGEQILRIDYNIGNRGHFSWRMDHNTDQQIFPYGTTTASFNFPLVPVARGNGPGWTYGFNLTYNLSSTMI
;
A
#
# COMPACT_ATOMS: atom_id res chain seq x y z
N VAL A 1 6.88 -5.07 -15.03
CA VAL A 1 7.96 -5.46 -14.08
C VAL A 1 9.05 -6.22 -14.82
N PRO A 2 10.32 -6.21 -14.37
CA PRO A 2 11.40 -6.90 -15.06
C PRO A 2 11.28 -8.43 -14.98
N THR A 3 11.44 -9.10 -16.12
CA THR A 3 11.59 -10.56 -16.22
C THR A 3 12.89 -11.03 -15.58
N ALA A 4 13.03 -12.34 -15.32
CA ALA A 4 14.27 -12.89 -14.81
C ALA A 4 15.46 -12.71 -15.76
N ALA A 5 15.23 -12.75 -17.08
CA ALA A 5 16.26 -12.50 -18.09
C ALA A 5 16.72 -11.03 -18.07
N GLU A 6 15.76 -10.10 -18.06
CA GLU A 6 16.05 -8.66 -18.02
C GLU A 6 16.80 -8.25 -16.75
N ARG A 7 16.50 -8.88 -15.60
CA ARG A 7 17.29 -8.69 -14.37
C ARG A 7 18.73 -9.12 -14.53
N ASN A 8 19.00 -10.12 -15.38
CA ASN A 8 20.34 -10.56 -15.70
C ASN A 8 20.92 -9.87 -16.94
N GLY A 9 20.38 -8.70 -17.30
CA GLY A 9 20.86 -7.89 -18.41
C GLY A 9 20.52 -8.43 -19.80
N ASP A 10 19.74 -9.50 -19.91
CA ASP A 10 19.34 -10.09 -21.19
C ASP A 10 18.01 -9.51 -21.67
N PHE A 11 18.06 -8.68 -22.70
CA PHE A 11 16.91 -8.06 -23.34
C PHE A 11 16.62 -8.67 -24.72
N SER A 12 17.22 -9.82 -25.07
CA SER A 12 17.05 -10.49 -26.37
C SER A 12 15.59 -10.79 -26.75
N ASN A 13 14.70 -10.83 -25.75
CA ASN A 13 13.27 -11.06 -25.91
C ASN A 13 12.39 -9.88 -25.45
N SER A 14 12.98 -8.74 -25.08
CA SER A 14 12.22 -7.55 -24.66
C SER A 14 11.61 -6.89 -25.89
N ARG A 15 10.27 -6.86 -25.96
CA ARG A 15 9.53 -6.36 -27.12
C ARG A 15 8.53 -5.29 -26.71
N ASP A 16 8.36 -4.30 -27.59
CA ASP A 16 7.35 -3.25 -27.47
C ASP A 16 5.93 -3.80 -27.69
N THR A 17 4.93 -2.92 -27.61
CA THR A 17 3.53 -3.34 -27.76
C THR A 17 3.13 -3.74 -29.18
N SER A 18 3.96 -3.41 -30.16
CA SER A 18 3.81 -3.83 -31.56
C SER A 18 4.57 -5.12 -31.87
N GLY A 19 5.28 -5.69 -30.89
CA GLY A 19 6.09 -6.90 -31.02
C GLY A 19 7.51 -6.65 -31.53
N ASN A 20 7.92 -5.40 -31.73
CA ASN A 20 9.27 -5.07 -32.17
C ASN A 20 10.27 -5.23 -31.02
N LEU A 21 11.48 -5.67 -31.33
CA LEU A 21 12.54 -5.79 -30.33
C LEU A 21 12.95 -4.41 -29.80
N ILE A 22 12.99 -4.27 -28.47
CA ILE A 22 13.54 -3.09 -27.80
C ILE A 22 15.05 -3.23 -27.78
N VAL A 23 15.73 -2.47 -28.65
CA VAL A 23 17.19 -2.55 -28.79
C VAL A 23 17.88 -1.71 -27.72
N VAL A 24 18.65 -2.37 -26.86
CA VAL A 24 19.49 -1.72 -25.84
C VAL A 24 20.81 -1.33 -26.48
N ARG A 25 21.15 -0.04 -26.38
CA ARG A 25 22.32 0.56 -27.01
C ARG A 25 23.23 1.17 -25.96
N ASP A 26 24.53 1.10 -26.20
CA ASP A 26 25.55 1.80 -25.43
C ASP A 26 26.62 2.37 -26.35
N ALA A 27 27.22 3.48 -25.95
CA ALA A 27 28.31 4.10 -26.68
C ALA A 27 29.67 3.46 -26.32
N ASN A 28 29.67 2.16 -26.00
CA ASN A 28 30.80 1.40 -25.48
C ASN A 28 31.46 2.03 -24.24
N ASN A 29 30.69 2.76 -23.43
CA ASN A 29 31.18 3.43 -22.23
C ASN A 29 30.43 3.00 -20.96
N CYS A 30 29.50 2.03 -21.05
CA CYS A 30 28.60 1.61 -19.98
C CYS A 30 27.77 2.75 -19.37
N LEU A 31 27.77 3.93 -19.98
CA LEU A 31 27.05 5.11 -19.50
C LEU A 31 25.86 5.43 -20.39
N GLY A 32 25.68 4.73 -21.52
CA GLY A 32 24.60 5.00 -22.47
C GLY A 32 24.65 6.40 -23.07
N LYS A 33 25.79 7.10 -22.96
CA LYS A 33 25.95 8.49 -23.41
C LYS A 33 26.56 8.54 -24.80
N GLY A 34 25.82 9.09 -25.76
CA GLY A 34 26.25 9.28 -27.14
C GLY A 34 25.40 8.48 -28.14
N THR A 35 25.81 8.46 -29.41
CA THR A 35 25.18 7.64 -30.45
C THR A 35 25.57 6.17 -30.22
N GLY A 36 24.76 5.44 -29.45
CA GLY A 36 25.09 4.07 -29.01
C GLY A 36 24.93 3.01 -30.09
N THR A 37 25.86 2.06 -30.14
CA THR A 37 25.71 0.81 -30.90
C THR A 37 24.90 -0.19 -30.08
N PRO A 38 24.09 -1.08 -30.70
CA PRO A 38 23.40 -2.14 -29.98
C PRO A 38 24.40 -3.04 -29.24
N PHE A 39 24.07 -3.46 -28.02
CA PHE A 39 24.81 -4.55 -27.39
C PHE A 39 24.68 -5.83 -28.22
N THR A 40 25.75 -6.61 -28.32
CA THR A 40 25.72 -7.92 -28.97
C THR A 40 24.69 -8.81 -28.29
N GLY A 41 23.79 -9.41 -29.09
CA GLY A 41 22.71 -10.25 -28.57
C GLY A 41 21.66 -9.51 -27.73
N ASN A 42 21.70 -8.18 -27.67
CA ASN A 42 20.87 -7.37 -26.79
C ASN A 42 21.09 -7.68 -25.29
N VAL A 43 22.32 -8.09 -24.92
CA VAL A 43 22.70 -8.44 -23.54
C VAL A 43 23.66 -7.39 -22.99
N ILE A 44 23.32 -6.80 -21.84
CA ILE A 44 24.17 -5.85 -21.13
C ILE A 44 25.28 -6.62 -20.38
N PRO A 45 26.55 -6.40 -20.71
CA PRO A 45 27.66 -7.07 -20.02
C PRO A 45 27.75 -6.67 -18.54
N GLN A 46 28.18 -7.60 -17.67
CA GLN A 46 28.25 -7.37 -16.22
C GLN A 46 29.17 -6.20 -15.81
N GLN A 47 30.22 -5.91 -16.58
CA GLN A 47 31.07 -4.74 -16.31
C GLN A 47 30.34 -3.41 -16.43
N CYS A 48 29.20 -3.38 -17.14
CA CYS A 48 28.35 -2.20 -17.25
C CYS A 48 27.29 -2.12 -16.15
N TRP A 49 27.25 -3.09 -15.23
CA TRP A 49 26.24 -3.10 -14.19
C TRP A 49 26.65 -2.19 -13.04
N TYR A 50 25.71 -1.40 -12.59
CA TYR A 50 25.85 -0.71 -11.31
C TYR A 50 25.61 -1.71 -10.17
N GLY A 51 26.62 -1.98 -9.35
CA GLY A 51 26.57 -3.05 -8.34
C GLY A 51 25.38 -2.95 -7.37
N GLN A 52 24.96 -1.73 -7.01
CA GLN A 52 23.79 -1.52 -6.13
C GLN A 52 22.46 -1.55 -6.88
N GLY A 53 22.46 -1.53 -8.21
CA GLY A 53 21.25 -1.64 -9.03
C GLY A 53 20.66 -3.05 -9.01
N GLN A 54 21.51 -4.07 -8.97
CA GLN A 54 21.07 -5.48 -9.05
C GLN A 54 20.16 -5.88 -7.87
N PRO A 55 20.48 -5.56 -6.60
CA PRO A 55 19.58 -5.83 -5.49
C PRO A 55 18.24 -5.07 -5.58
N ILE A 56 18.24 -3.86 -6.14
CA ILE A 56 17.00 -3.07 -6.31
C ILE A 56 16.06 -3.74 -7.30
N LEU A 57 16.58 -4.31 -8.40
CA LEU A 57 15.76 -5.06 -9.36
C LEU A 57 15.08 -6.29 -8.72
N ASN A 58 15.67 -6.85 -7.66
CA ASN A 58 15.11 -7.98 -6.93
C ASN A 58 13.94 -7.58 -6.00
N LEU A 59 13.73 -6.29 -5.73
CA LEU A 59 12.53 -5.81 -5.01
C LEU A 59 11.27 -5.86 -5.86
N TYR A 60 11.41 -5.82 -7.19
CA TYR A 60 10.26 -5.93 -8.08
C TYR A 60 9.77 -7.38 -8.09
N PRO A 61 8.45 -7.62 -8.16
CA PRO A 61 7.92 -8.96 -8.36
C PRO A 61 8.24 -9.45 -9.77
N LEU A 62 8.23 -10.78 -9.95
CA LEU A 62 8.33 -11.37 -11.28
C LEU A 62 7.00 -11.19 -12.03
N PRO A 63 7.03 -11.14 -13.37
CA PRO A 63 5.83 -11.15 -14.19
C PRO A 63 4.93 -12.34 -13.83
N ASN A 64 3.60 -12.12 -13.81
CA ASN A 64 2.62 -13.16 -13.48
C ASN A 64 1.44 -13.24 -14.46
N ILE A 65 1.45 -12.41 -15.51
CA ILE A 65 0.45 -12.44 -16.57
C ILE A 65 1.12 -12.21 -17.92
N ALA A 66 0.60 -12.86 -18.96
CA ALA A 66 0.95 -12.59 -20.35
C ALA A 66 -0.26 -11.97 -21.04
N VAL A 67 -0.11 -10.74 -21.53
CA VAL A 67 -1.15 -9.99 -22.23
C VAL A 67 -0.81 -9.95 -23.71
N SER A 68 -1.81 -10.17 -24.57
CA SER A 68 -1.65 -10.03 -26.02
C SER A 68 -1.27 -8.59 -26.33
N ASN A 69 -0.05 -8.35 -26.85
CA ASN A 69 0.59 -7.05 -27.10
C ASN A 69 1.62 -6.58 -26.06
N ASN A 70 2.05 -7.38 -25.07
CA ASN A 70 3.05 -6.95 -24.08
C ASN A 70 2.73 -5.62 -23.34
N ALA A 71 1.48 -5.14 -23.30
CA ALA A 71 1.14 -3.84 -22.68
C ALA A 71 1.46 -3.80 -21.18
N PHE A 72 1.27 -4.91 -20.49
CA PHE A 72 1.70 -5.12 -19.12
C PHE A 72 1.96 -6.61 -18.88
N ASN A 73 2.78 -6.91 -17.87
CA ASN A 73 3.19 -8.27 -17.55
C ASN A 73 3.04 -8.62 -16.06
N TYR A 74 2.39 -7.74 -15.28
CA TYR A 74 2.14 -7.97 -13.87
C TYR A 74 0.79 -7.42 -13.45
N THR A 75 0.08 -8.18 -12.62
CA THR A 75 -1.15 -7.74 -11.96
C THR A 75 -1.17 -8.23 -10.50
N SER A 76 -1.81 -7.48 -9.62
CA SER A 76 -2.03 -7.89 -8.24
C SER A 76 -3.30 -7.25 -7.71
N GLN A 77 -4.02 -7.98 -6.86
CA GLN A 77 -5.25 -7.49 -6.23
C GLN A 77 -5.27 -7.93 -4.77
N VAL A 78 -4.51 -7.23 -3.93
CA VAL A 78 -4.48 -7.47 -2.48
C VAL A 78 -5.48 -6.53 -1.80
N SER A 79 -6.43 -7.07 -1.06
CA SER A 79 -7.40 -6.27 -0.32
C SER A 79 -6.74 -5.50 0.83
N SER A 80 -7.18 -4.27 1.07
CA SER A 80 -6.90 -3.58 2.33
C SER A 80 -7.66 -4.23 3.48
N SER A 81 -7.13 -4.07 4.69
CA SER A 81 -7.77 -4.54 5.91
C SER A 81 -7.96 -3.37 6.87
N LEU A 82 -9.09 -3.35 7.57
CA LEU A 82 -9.42 -2.34 8.59
C LEU A 82 -10.03 -3.05 9.80
N PRO A 83 -9.25 -3.81 10.59
CA PRO A 83 -9.70 -4.27 11.90
C PRO A 83 -10.15 -3.07 12.73
N ARG A 84 -11.41 -3.11 13.16
CA ARG A 84 -12.01 -2.15 14.09
C ARG A 84 -12.57 -2.89 15.29
N GLY A 85 -12.34 -2.32 16.46
CA GLY A 85 -12.90 -2.79 17.71
C GLY A 85 -13.51 -1.61 18.47
N GLU A 86 -14.70 -1.81 19.03
CA GLU A 86 -15.36 -0.84 19.89
C GLU A 86 -15.82 -1.55 21.16
N GLN A 87 -15.45 -0.99 22.31
CA GLN A 87 -15.88 -1.46 23.62
C GLN A 87 -16.72 -0.36 24.27
N ILE A 88 -17.93 -0.70 24.68
CA ILE A 88 -18.89 0.24 25.24
C ILE A 88 -19.23 -0.20 26.66
N LEU A 89 -19.02 0.70 27.63
CA LEU A 89 -19.52 0.57 28.98
C LEU A 89 -20.64 1.58 29.18
N ARG A 90 -21.78 1.09 29.67
CA ARG A 90 -22.93 1.92 30.01
C ARG A 90 -23.39 1.63 31.43
N ILE A 91 -23.61 2.70 32.19
CA ILE A 91 -24.12 2.67 33.55
C ILE A 91 -25.38 3.54 33.57
N ASP A 92 -26.50 2.97 33.98
CA ASP A 92 -27.76 3.69 34.20
C ASP A 92 -28.18 3.51 35.67
N TYR A 93 -28.63 4.59 36.30
CA TYR A 93 -28.99 4.61 37.71
C TYR A 93 -30.21 5.51 37.96
N ASN A 94 -31.24 4.94 38.59
CA ASN A 94 -32.42 5.68 39.04
C ASN A 94 -32.15 6.33 40.39
N ILE A 95 -32.21 7.67 40.44
CA ILE A 95 -32.07 8.46 41.66
C ILE A 95 -33.47 8.62 42.29
N GLY A 96 -33.85 7.62 43.09
CA GLY A 96 -35.21 7.50 43.62
C GLY A 96 -36.26 7.46 42.51
N ASN A 97 -37.44 8.04 42.75
CA ASN A 97 -38.53 8.06 41.78
C ASN A 97 -38.54 9.33 40.89
N ARG A 98 -37.53 10.20 41.02
CA ARG A 98 -37.56 11.55 40.42
C ARG A 98 -36.37 11.87 39.53
N GLY A 99 -35.29 11.10 39.60
CA GLY A 99 -34.10 11.33 38.78
C GLY A 99 -33.61 10.09 38.06
N HIS A 100 -32.92 10.32 36.95
CA HIS A 100 -32.22 9.29 36.19
C HIS A 100 -30.84 9.82 35.81
N PHE A 101 -29.82 9.03 36.09
CA PHE A 101 -28.44 9.27 35.69
C PHE A 101 -28.01 8.18 34.70
N SER A 102 -27.34 8.59 33.63
CA SER A 102 -26.67 7.67 32.72
C SER A 102 -25.25 8.14 32.45
N TRP A 103 -24.34 7.19 32.31
CA TRP A 103 -22.97 7.41 31.89
C TRP A 103 -22.57 6.36 30.86
N ARG A 104 -21.80 6.80 29.87
CA ARG A 104 -21.27 5.98 28.79
C ARG A 104 -19.78 6.26 28.64
N MET A 105 -19.04 5.19 28.41
CA MET A 105 -17.65 5.23 27.96
C MET A 105 -17.52 4.34 26.73
N ASP A 106 -16.86 4.85 25.70
CA ASP A 106 -16.51 4.08 24.52
C ASP A 106 -15.01 4.10 24.30
N HIS A 107 -14.47 2.94 23.97
CA HIS A 107 -13.10 2.77 23.52
C HIS A 107 -13.11 2.22 22.10
N ASN A 108 -12.66 3.02 21.15
CA ASN A 108 -12.57 2.62 19.74
C ASN A 108 -11.10 2.46 19.34
N THR A 109 -10.80 1.32 18.73
CA THR A 109 -9.50 1.00 18.13
C THR A 109 -9.68 0.78 16.64
N ASP A 110 -8.85 1.40 15.80
CA ASP A 110 -8.75 1.06 14.39
C ASP A 110 -7.29 0.93 13.96
N GLN A 111 -7.06 0.06 12.99
CA GLN A 111 -5.79 0.00 12.27
C GLN A 111 -6.05 -0.35 10.81
N GLN A 112 -5.72 0.56 9.91
CA GLN A 112 -5.86 0.33 8.48
C GLN A 112 -4.55 -0.20 7.91
N ILE A 113 -4.63 -1.28 7.15
CA ILE A 113 -3.49 -1.90 6.45
C ILE A 113 -3.72 -1.73 4.96
N PHE A 114 -2.82 -1.00 4.31
CA PHE A 114 -2.86 -0.73 2.87
C PHE A 114 -1.71 -1.43 2.13
N PRO A 115 -1.99 -2.48 1.35
CA PRO A 115 -0.97 -3.18 0.56
C PRO A 115 -0.31 -2.29 -0.52
N TYR A 116 -1.02 -1.27 -1.01
CA TYR A 116 -0.57 -0.38 -2.08
C TYR A 116 -0.25 1.04 -1.60
N GLY A 117 -0.02 1.20 -0.29
CA GLY A 117 0.25 2.51 0.30
C GLY A 117 -0.98 3.38 0.49
N THR A 118 -0.76 4.66 0.82
CA THR A 118 -1.81 5.64 1.13
C THR A 118 -2.02 6.60 -0.03
N THR A 119 -3.00 7.50 0.09
CA THR A 119 -3.29 8.55 -0.91
C THR A 119 -2.08 9.45 -1.24
N THR A 120 -1.12 9.59 -0.31
CA THR A 120 0.07 10.44 -0.50
C THR A 120 1.36 9.66 -0.75
N ALA A 121 1.37 8.36 -0.49
CA ALA A 121 2.52 7.48 -0.70
C ALA A 121 2.03 6.11 -1.21
N SER A 122 1.72 6.02 -2.50
CA SER A 122 1.19 4.82 -3.15
C SER A 122 2.29 4.00 -3.85
N PHE A 123 2.04 2.69 -4.00
CA PHE A 123 2.94 1.76 -4.69
C PHE A 123 2.21 1.06 -5.85
N ASN A 124 2.91 0.86 -6.97
CA ASN A 124 2.37 0.15 -8.14
C ASN A 124 2.25 -1.37 -7.93
N PHE A 125 2.88 -1.90 -6.89
CA PHE A 125 2.85 -3.31 -6.51
C PHE A 125 2.99 -3.41 -4.98
N PRO A 126 2.53 -4.50 -4.35
CA PRO A 126 2.55 -4.63 -2.91
C PRO A 126 3.96 -4.95 -2.41
N LEU A 127 4.80 -3.91 -2.29
CA LEU A 127 6.18 -4.03 -1.80
C LEU A 127 6.21 -4.22 -0.29
N VAL A 128 5.55 -3.33 0.44
CA VAL A 128 5.43 -3.35 1.90
C VAL A 128 4.07 -2.77 2.29
N PRO A 129 3.31 -3.44 3.17
CA PRO A 129 2.05 -2.88 3.63
C PRO A 129 2.28 -1.62 4.47
N VAL A 130 1.49 -0.59 4.23
CA VAL A 130 1.48 0.62 5.07
C VAL A 130 0.39 0.45 6.12
N ALA A 131 0.80 0.46 7.38
CA ALA A 131 -0.13 0.49 8.51
C ALA A 131 -0.40 1.95 8.92
N ARG A 132 -1.67 2.31 9.00
CA ARG A 132 -2.15 3.59 9.53
C ARG A 132 -3.14 3.30 10.64
N GLY A 133 -2.75 3.54 11.88
CA GLY A 133 -3.69 3.60 13.00
C GLY A 133 -4.17 5.03 13.18
N ASN A 134 -5.48 5.25 13.24
CA ASN A 134 -5.96 6.37 14.02
C ASN A 134 -5.95 5.84 15.45
N GLY A 135 -5.09 6.41 16.29
CA GLY A 135 -4.84 5.87 17.63
C GLY A 135 -6.12 5.64 18.44
N PRO A 136 -6.09 4.73 19.43
CA PRO A 136 -7.26 4.42 20.22
C PRO A 136 -7.92 5.68 20.79
N GLY A 137 -9.21 5.83 20.56
CA GLY A 137 -10.00 6.96 21.02
C GLY A 137 -10.86 6.56 22.21
N TRP A 138 -10.88 7.42 23.24
CA TRP A 138 -11.82 7.31 24.35
C TRP A 138 -12.86 8.42 24.27
N THR A 139 -14.14 8.07 24.35
CA THR A 139 -15.24 9.04 24.49
C THR A 139 -16.01 8.77 25.75
N TYR A 140 -16.37 9.84 26.46
CA TYR A 140 -17.14 9.77 27.70
C TYR A 140 -18.34 10.69 27.58
N GLY A 141 -19.50 10.25 28.09
CA GLY A 141 -20.71 11.06 28.12
C GLY A 141 -21.53 10.75 29.37
N PHE A 142 -22.20 11.75 29.92
CA PHE A 142 -23.17 11.55 30.99
C PHE A 142 -24.43 12.39 30.75
N ASN A 143 -25.54 11.93 31.31
CA ASN A 143 -26.80 12.65 31.33
C ASN A 143 -27.43 12.50 32.72
N LEU A 144 -27.94 13.62 33.25
CA LEU A 144 -28.73 13.67 34.48
C LEU A 144 -30.06 14.35 34.18
N THR A 145 -31.15 13.65 34.42
CA THR A 145 -32.51 14.19 34.35
C THR A 145 -33.14 14.15 35.74
N TYR A 146 -33.78 15.24 36.17
CA TYR A 146 -34.46 15.30 37.46
C TYR A 146 -35.77 16.08 37.37
N ASN A 147 -36.85 15.50 37.90
CA ASN A 147 -38.17 16.12 37.93
C ASN A 147 -38.34 16.97 39.19
N LEU A 148 -38.41 18.30 38.99
CA LEU A 148 -38.73 19.25 40.05
C LEU A 148 -40.24 19.47 40.10
N SER A 149 -40.89 19.00 41.17
CA SER A 149 -42.27 19.34 41.48
C SER A 149 -42.27 20.42 42.56
N SER A 150 -42.90 21.56 42.27
CA SER A 150 -43.29 22.54 43.29
C SER A 150 -44.48 21.96 44.05
N THR A 151 -44.27 21.38 45.22
CA THR A 151 -45.34 21.37 46.23
C THR A 151 -45.37 22.78 46.81
N MET A 152 -46.18 23.64 46.20
CA MET A 152 -46.60 24.89 46.79
C MET A 152 -47.48 24.52 48.00
N ILE A 153 -47.01 24.82 49.20
CA ILE A 153 -47.82 24.81 50.43
C ILE A 153 -48.24 26.26 50.68
#